data_AF-A0A5S3VSU7-F1
#
_entry.id   AF-A0A5S3VSU7-F1
#
_cell.length_a   1.000
_cell.length_b   1.000
_cell.length_c   1.000
_cell.angle_alpha   90.00
_cell.angle_beta   90.00
_cell.angle_gamma   90.00
#
_symmetry.space_group_name_H-M   'P 1'
#
loop_
_entity.id
_entity.type
_entity.pdbx_description
1 polymer ?
#
loop_
_entity_poly.entity_id
_entity_poly.type
_entity_poly.pdbx_seq_one_letter_code
_entity_poly.pdbx_strand_id
1 'polypeptide(L)'
;RVLSDLTNLTVEITDVTNTDGQMLVLLFDNSADYHSDKNVNDPDAHFFRKLIVTPQTPTTTVTFEGVPAGQYAIHVIHDEDGDGGMDRMIFPFTGMPSEPY
;
A
#
# COMPACT_ATOMS: atom_id res chain seq x y z
N ARG A 1 -21.83 -4.19 23.29
CA ARG A 1 -20.48 -3.73 22.89
C ARG A 1 -19.68 -4.97 22.56
N VAL A 2 -19.57 -5.33 21.28
CA VAL A 2 -18.68 -6.41 20.88
C VAL A 2 -17.28 -5.81 20.94
N LEU A 3 -16.43 -6.32 21.83
CA LEU A 3 -15.01 -6.02 21.77
C LEU A 3 -14.48 -6.78 20.56
N SER A 4 -13.95 -6.06 19.57
CA SER A 4 -13.22 -6.71 18.49
C SER A 4 -11.93 -7.27 19.08
N ASP A 5 -11.73 -8.58 18.96
CA ASP A 5 -10.45 -9.19 19.31
C ASP A 5 -9.37 -8.58 18.42
N LEU A 6 -8.29 -8.10 19.02
CA LEU A 6 -7.15 -7.56 18.28
C LEU A 6 -6.28 -8.72 17.81
N THR A 7 -5.86 -8.66 16.55
CA THR A 7 -5.01 -9.65 15.91
C THR A 7 -3.88 -8.96 15.14
N ASN A 8 -2.89 -9.75 14.73
CA ASN A 8 -1.90 -9.32 13.77
C ASN A 8 -2.34 -9.75 12.37
N LEU A 9 -2.22 -8.84 11.41
CA LEU A 9 -2.41 -9.12 9.99
C LEU A 9 -1.05 -9.11 9.30
N THR A 10 -0.61 -10.27 8.83
CA THR A 10 0.64 -10.41 8.08
C THR A 10 0.34 -10.51 6.59
N VAL A 11 1.05 -9.72 5.81
CA VAL A 11 0.96 -9.67 4.35
C VAL A 11 2.32 -10.10 3.79
N GLU A 12 2.31 -11.12 2.94
CA GLU A 12 3.47 -11.55 2.17
C GLU A 12 3.30 -11.08 0.73
N ILE A 13 4.24 -10.26 0.27
CA ILE A 13 4.26 -9.68 -1.07
C ILE A 13 5.36 -10.44 -1.81
N THR A 14 4.96 -11.39 -2.66
CA THR A 14 5.86 -12.29 -3.39
C THR A 14 6.24 -11.72 -4.75
N ASP A 15 7.15 -12.40 -5.43
CA ASP A 15 7.63 -12.04 -6.77
C ASP A 15 8.25 -10.64 -6.85
N VAL A 16 8.77 -10.15 -5.73
CA VAL A 16 9.50 -8.88 -5.67
C VAL A 16 10.84 -9.07 -6.38
N THR A 17 11.04 -8.36 -7.49
CA THR A 17 12.26 -8.42 -8.31
C THR A 17 13.16 -7.20 -8.18
N ASN A 18 12.64 -6.09 -7.67
CA ASN A 18 13.38 -4.84 -7.44
C ASN A 18 13.33 -4.46 -5.95
N THR A 19 14.44 -3.97 -5.40
CA THR A 19 14.55 -3.50 -4.00
C THR A 19 14.86 -2.02 -3.86
N ASP A 20 14.91 -1.29 -4.97
CA ASP A 20 15.12 0.15 -4.98
C ASP A 20 13.89 0.87 -4.41
N GLY A 21 14.11 2.06 -3.84
CA GLY A 21 13.04 2.88 -3.27
C GLY A 21 12.39 2.28 -2.02
N GLN A 22 11.06 2.37 -1.97
CA GLN A 22 10.25 1.94 -0.84
C GLN A 22 8.97 1.23 -1.30
N MET A 23 8.40 0.42 -0.42
CA MET A 23 7.08 -0.18 -0.62
C MET A 23 6.09 0.39 0.38
N LEU A 24 5.04 1.00 -0.13
CA LEU A 24 3.94 1.56 0.64
C LEU A 24 2.84 0.49 0.71
N VAL A 25 2.52 0.04 1.93
CA VAL A 25 1.45 -0.93 2.18
C VAL A 25 0.32 -0.23 2.93
N LEU A 26 -0.80 -0.08 2.26
CA LEU A 26 -1.99 0.60 2.76
C LEU A 26 -3.05 -0.43 3.14
N LEU A 27 -3.62 -0.27 4.34
CA LEU A 27 -4.71 -1.08 4.85
C LEU A 27 -5.97 -0.22 4.88
N PHE A 28 -7.05 -0.73 4.28
CA PHE A 28 -8.37 -0.08 4.26
C PHE A 28 -9.38 -0.94 4.99
N ASP A 29 -10.17 -0.31 5.87
CA ASP A 29 -11.26 -0.94 6.63
C ASP A 29 -12.64 -0.66 6.03
N ASN A 30 -12.69 0.04 4.89
CA ASN A 30 -13.90 0.39 4.16
C ASN A 30 -13.66 0.42 2.65
N SER A 31 -14.71 0.21 1.87
CA SER A 31 -14.62 0.15 0.41
C SER A 31 -14.62 1.52 -0.28
N ALA A 32 -15.06 2.59 0.39
CA ALA A 32 -15.17 3.91 -0.23
C ALA A 32 -13.79 4.52 -0.51
N ASP A 33 -12.86 4.34 0.42
CA ASP A 33 -11.51 4.89 0.33
C ASP A 33 -10.58 4.03 -0.54
N TYR A 34 -10.83 2.72 -0.61
CA TYR A 34 -10.04 1.77 -1.39
C TYR A 34 -10.03 2.07 -2.90
N HIS A 35 -11.13 2.57 -3.45
CA HIS A 35 -11.22 2.89 -4.89
C HIS A 35 -10.62 4.25 -5.26
N SER A 36 -9.99 4.96 -4.31
CA SER A 36 -9.38 6.24 -4.60
C SER A 36 -7.99 6.07 -5.25
N ASP A 37 -7.85 6.64 -6.43
CA ASP A 37 -6.61 6.73 -7.21
C ASP A 37 -5.63 7.80 -6.69
N LYS A 38 -5.80 8.24 -5.44
CA LYS A 38 -5.07 9.37 -4.86
C LYS A 38 -3.64 8.95 -4.52
N ASN A 39 -2.69 9.88 -4.72
CA ASN A 39 -1.34 9.76 -4.14
C ASN A 39 -1.46 9.70 -2.61
N VAL A 40 -0.61 8.92 -1.92
CA VAL A 40 -0.75 8.75 -0.45
C VAL A 40 -0.45 10.02 0.34
N ASN A 41 0.18 11.01 -0.32
CA ASN A 41 0.47 12.33 0.21
C ASN A 41 -0.66 13.35 -0.08
N ASP A 42 -1.70 12.97 -0.83
CA ASP A 42 -2.89 13.78 -1.01
C ASP A 42 -3.59 13.98 0.36
N PRO A 43 -3.91 15.22 0.77
CA PRO A 43 -4.56 15.48 2.06
C PRO A 43 -5.93 14.79 2.21
N ASP A 44 -6.59 14.44 1.10
CA ASP A 44 -7.86 13.74 1.07
C ASP A 44 -7.68 12.22 0.88
N ALA A 45 -6.45 11.68 0.92
CA ALA A 45 -6.22 10.25 0.96
C ALA A 45 -6.56 9.70 2.35
N HIS A 46 -7.37 8.64 2.38
CA HIS A 46 -7.82 8.02 3.62
C HIS A 46 -7.45 6.54 3.60
N PHE A 47 -6.80 6.08 4.67
CA PHE A 47 -6.46 4.68 4.89
C PHE A 47 -6.54 4.41 6.40
N PHE A 48 -6.83 3.17 6.77
CA PHE A 48 -6.90 2.78 8.18
C PHE A 48 -5.49 2.74 8.81
N ARG A 49 -4.53 2.13 8.10
CA ARG A 49 -3.11 2.09 8.48
C ARG A 49 -2.25 2.20 7.22
N LYS A 50 -1.03 2.74 7.37
CA LYS A 50 0.02 2.76 6.36
C LYS A 50 1.31 2.26 6.99
N LEU A 51 2.03 1.41 6.26
CA LEU A 51 3.40 1.03 6.57
C LEU A 51 4.27 1.33 5.35
N ILE A 52 5.47 1.83 5.61
CA ILE A 52 6.51 2.06 4.61
C ILE A 52 7.65 1.12 4.95
N VAL A 53 8.03 0.26 4.01
CA VAL A 53 9.07 -0.75 4.23
C VAL A 53 10.07 -0.72 3.08
N THR A 54 11.31 -1.11 3.36
CA THR A 54 12.27 -1.40 2.31
C THR A 54 11.88 -2.71 1.63
N PRO A 55 11.73 -2.77 0.30
CA PRO A 55 11.40 -4.02 -0.39
C PRO A 55 12.54 -5.05 -0.23
N GLN A 56 12.15 -6.31 -0.14
CA GLN A 56 13.06 -7.46 -0.01
C GLN A 56 12.71 -8.51 -1.08
N THR A 57 13.74 -9.08 -1.70
CA THR A 57 13.61 -10.20 -2.65
C THR A 57 13.76 -11.55 -1.95
N PRO A 58 13.05 -12.59 -2.40
CA PRO A 58 11.95 -12.57 -3.38
C PRO A 58 10.60 -12.19 -2.75
N THR A 59 10.57 -11.92 -1.44
CA THR A 59 9.35 -11.68 -0.69
C THR A 59 9.55 -10.61 0.36
N THR A 60 8.65 -9.63 0.38
CA THR A 60 8.57 -8.61 1.43
C THR A 60 7.44 -8.99 2.38
N THR A 61 7.73 -9.08 3.68
CA THR A 61 6.72 -9.39 4.70
C THR A 61 6.43 -8.15 5.55
N VAL A 62 5.16 -7.83 5.69
CA VAL A 62 4.69 -6.67 6.47
C VAL A 62 3.66 -7.13 7.49
N THR A 63 3.73 -6.64 8.72
CA THR A 63 2.76 -6.98 9.78
C THR A 63 2.09 -5.72 10.33
N PHE A 64 0.77 -5.65 10.21
CA PHE A 64 -0.05 -4.71 10.94
C PHE A 64 -0.42 -5.31 12.28
N GLU A 65 0.16 -4.79 13.36
CA GLU A 65 -0.10 -5.27 14.72
C GLU A 65 -1.38 -4.65 15.30
N GLY A 66 -2.10 -5.44 16.09
CA GLY A 66 -3.23 -4.95 16.89
C GLY A 66 -4.36 -4.35 16.06
N VAL A 67 -4.68 -4.97 14.92
CA VAL A 67 -5.86 -4.60 14.12
C VAL A 67 -7.08 -5.39 14.60
N PRO A 68 -8.28 -4.77 14.66
CA PRO A 68 -9.51 -5.50 14.92
C PRO A 68 -9.69 -6.70 13.98
N ALA A 69 -10.19 -7.83 14.46
CA ALA A 69 -10.61 -8.91 13.58
C ALA A 69 -11.72 -8.40 12.63
N GLY A 70 -11.53 -8.55 11.32
CA GLY A 70 -12.42 -7.98 10.33
C GLY A 70 -11.99 -8.23 8.89
N GLN A 71 -12.73 -7.63 7.96
CA GLN A 71 -12.40 -7.62 6.54
C GLN A 71 -11.64 -6.34 6.21
N TYR A 72 -10.59 -6.50 5.40
CA TYR A 72 -9.73 -5.41 4.99
C TYR A 72 -9.41 -5.54 3.51
N ALA A 73 -9.10 -4.40 2.88
CA ALA A 73 -8.44 -4.37 1.59
C ALA A 73 -6.99 -3.91 1.76
N ILE A 74 -6.09 -4.44 0.93
CA ILE A 74 -4.67 -4.11 0.89
C ILE A 74 -4.37 -3.46 -0.45
N HIS A 75 -3.62 -2.36 -0.43
CA HIS A 75 -3.00 -1.77 -1.60
C HIS A 75 -1.49 -1.72 -1.36
N VAL A 76 -0.73 -2.25 -2.30
CA VAL A 76 0.75 -2.20 -2.30
C VAL A 76 1.18 -1.32 -3.45
N ILE A 77 2.02 -0.33 -3.16
CA ILE A 77 2.67 0.52 -4.15
C ILE A 77 4.17 0.34 -3.99
N HIS A 78 4.86 -0.04 -5.07
CA HIS A 78 6.32 0.07 -5.13
C HIS A 78 6.63 1.46 -5.67
N ASP A 79 7.17 2.30 -4.78
CA ASP A 79 7.53 3.69 -5.04
C ASP A 79 9.06 3.75 -5.17
N GLU A 80 9.56 3.67 -6.41
CA GLU A 80 10.99 3.54 -6.71
C GLU A 80 11.76 4.85 -6.45
N ASP A 81 11.11 6.00 -6.59
CA ASP A 81 11.73 7.32 -6.48
C ASP A 81 11.44 8.08 -5.16
N GLY A 82 10.49 7.59 -4.37
CA GLY A 82 10.20 8.03 -3.02
C GLY A 82 9.19 9.18 -2.92
N ASP A 83 8.40 9.44 -3.96
CA ASP A 83 7.47 10.57 -4.01
C ASP A 83 6.12 10.32 -3.29
N GLY A 84 5.88 9.08 -2.87
CA GLY A 84 4.69 8.65 -2.14
C GLY A 84 3.51 8.23 -3.01
N GLY A 85 3.67 8.03 -4.31
CA GLY A 85 2.62 7.49 -5.16
C GLY A 85 3.16 6.65 -6.31
N MET A 86 2.24 6.14 -7.12
CA MET A 86 2.64 5.73 -8.47
C MET A 86 2.70 6.98 -9.33
N ASP A 87 3.88 7.25 -9.89
CA ASP A 87 4.00 8.30 -10.87
C ASP A 87 3.15 7.96 -12.11
N ARG A 88 2.34 8.93 -12.54
CA ARG A 88 1.55 8.82 -13.78
C ARG A 88 2.22 9.66 -14.84
N MET A 89 2.68 9.02 -15.91
CA MET A 89 3.27 9.70 -17.06
C MET A 89 2.30 10.79 -17.56
N ILE A 90 2.77 12.04 -17.78
CA ILE A 90 1.92 13.15 -18.24
C ILE A 90 1.92 13.30 -19.78
N PHE A 91 2.99 12.93 -20.48
CA PHE A 91 3.08 12.91 -21.95
C PHE A 91 4.17 11.92 -22.42
N PRO A 92 3.99 11.16 -23.53
CA PRO A 92 2.81 11.07 -24.40
C PRO A 92 1.71 10.12 -23.88
N PHE A 93 1.91 9.50 -22.72
CA PHE A 93 1.02 8.48 -22.16
C PHE A 93 0.31 8.96 -20.89
N THR A 94 -0.43 10.07 -20.99
CA THR A 94 -1.15 10.68 -19.86
C THR A 94 -1.96 9.63 -19.09
N GLY A 95 -1.57 9.36 -17.84
CA GLY A 95 -2.27 8.43 -16.95
C GLY A 95 -1.79 6.98 -16.94
N MET A 96 -0.76 6.62 -17.73
CA MET A 96 -0.11 5.30 -17.59
C MET A 96 0.87 5.31 -16.41
N PRO A 97 0.95 4.22 -15.62
CA PRO A 97 2.02 4.04 -14.63
C PRO A 97 3.38 4.13 -15.31
N SER A 98 4.30 4.91 -14.74
CA SER A 98 5.69 5.03 -15.20
C SER A 98 6.58 3.90 -14.66
N GLU A 99 6.16 3.23 -13.59
CA GLU A 99 6.96 2.25 -12.85
C GLU A 99 6.69 0.81 -13.34
N PRO A 100 7.70 -0.08 -13.31
CA PRO A 100 7.51 -1.51 -13.56
C PRO A 100 6.60 -2.14 -12.49
N TYR A 101 5.78 -3.12 -12.89
CA TYR A 101 4.94 -3.92 -11.98
C TYR A 101 5.72 -5.06 -11.33
#